data_AF-A0A9E2PNM3-F1
#
_entry.id   AF-A0A9E2PNM3-F1
#
_cell.length_a   1.000
_cell.length_b   1.000
_cell.length_c   1.000
_cell.angle_alpha   90.00
_cell.angle_beta   90.00
_cell.angle_gamma   90.00
#
_symmetry.space_group_name_H-M   'P 1'
#
loop_
_entity.id
_entity.type
_entity.pdbx_description
1 polymer ?
#
loop_
_entity_poly.entity_id
_entity_poly.type
_entity_poly.pdbx_seq_one_letter_code
_entity_poly.pdbx_strand_id
1 'polypeptide(L)'
;AATNGTGNITGDPMFVDKGLGYGTTNVVGNYRLSPNSPCINAGMNQNWMTNGVDLDGMMRIRYGTVDMGAYERINKGAIFSVR
;
A
#
# COMPACT_ATOMS: atom_id res chain seq x y z
N ALA A 1 -23.91 -9.43 16.61
CA ALA A 1 -22.86 -9.79 15.63
C ALA A 1 -22.04 -8.54 15.38
N ALA A 2 -20.71 -8.60 15.53
CA ALA A 2 -19.84 -7.44 15.29
C ALA A 2 -20.13 -6.91 13.88
N THR A 3 -20.72 -5.71 13.80
CA THR A 3 -20.87 -5.01 12.53
C THR A 3 -19.47 -4.55 12.15
N ASN A 4 -18.71 -5.41 11.47
CA ASN A 4 -17.45 -5.01 10.85
C ASN A 4 -17.77 -3.80 9.99
N GLY A 5 -17.23 -2.63 10.35
CA GLY A 5 -17.44 -1.40 9.58
C GLY A 5 -17.15 -1.66 8.10
N THR A 6 -17.98 -1.12 7.23
CA THR A 6 -17.80 -1.23 5.77
C THR A 6 -16.40 -0.76 5.38
N GLY A 7 -15.65 -1.59 4.65
CA GLY A 7 -14.30 -1.28 4.18
C GLY A 7 -13.17 -1.83 5.06
N ASN A 8 -13.46 -2.52 6.15
CA ASN A 8 -12.44 -3.20 6.95
C ASN A 8 -11.98 -4.51 6.28
N ILE A 9 -10.67 -4.76 6.29
CA ILE A 9 -10.07 -6.04 5.88
C ILE A 9 -9.23 -6.63 7.03
N THR A 10 -9.08 -7.95 7.06
CA THR A 10 -8.32 -8.69 8.09
C THR A 10 -7.09 -9.42 7.55
N GLY A 11 -6.85 -9.36 6.24
CA GLY A 11 -5.69 -9.98 5.61
C GLY A 11 -4.39 -9.30 6.05
N ASP A 12 -3.30 -10.08 6.16
CA ASP A 12 -1.97 -9.55 6.40
C ASP A 12 -1.61 -8.51 5.31
N PRO A 13 -1.23 -7.27 5.65
CA PRO A 13 -0.81 -6.29 4.66
C PRO A 13 0.39 -6.72 3.80
N MET A 14 1.15 -7.73 4.23
CA MET A 14 2.32 -8.25 3.52
C MET A 14 3.31 -7.14 3.13
N PHE A 15 3.75 -6.36 4.12
CA PHE A 15 4.84 -5.39 3.94
C PHE A 15 6.14 -6.09 3.54
N VAL A 16 6.99 -5.40 2.76
CA VAL A 16 8.32 -5.91 2.38
C VAL A 16 9.17 -6.22 3.61
N ASP A 17 9.15 -5.31 4.59
CA ASP A 17 9.74 -5.54 5.90
C ASP A 17 8.93 -4.78 6.95
N LYS A 18 8.33 -5.50 7.89
CA LYS A 18 7.57 -4.86 8.97
C LYS A 18 8.56 -4.46 10.06
N GLY A 19 8.61 -3.15 10.36
CA GLY A 19 9.42 -2.65 11.46
C GLY A 19 9.04 -3.30 12.80
N LEU A 20 9.92 -3.15 13.79
CA LEU A 20 9.76 -3.76 15.11
C LEU A 20 9.88 -2.72 16.22
N GLY A 21 9.30 -3.02 17.38
CA GLY A 21 9.38 -2.14 18.55
C GLY A 21 8.61 -0.83 18.37
N TYR A 22 8.76 0.06 19.36
CA TYR A 22 8.17 1.40 19.37
C TYR A 22 9.00 2.32 20.27
N GLY A 23 8.83 3.64 20.13
CA GLY A 23 9.59 4.62 20.91
C GLY A 23 11.10 4.46 20.72
N THR A 24 11.84 4.27 21.82
CA THR A 24 13.30 4.07 21.79
C THR A 24 13.74 2.71 21.26
N THR A 25 12.83 1.75 21.10
CA THR A 25 13.11 0.43 20.53
C THR A 25 12.69 0.32 19.06
N ASN A 26 12.24 1.43 18.45
CA ASN A 26 11.76 1.43 17.09
C ASN A 26 12.86 1.07 16.09
N VAL A 27 12.63 0.00 15.34
CA VAL A 27 13.39 -0.39 14.16
C VAL A 27 12.51 -0.09 12.95
N VAL A 28 12.92 0.88 12.15
CA VAL A 28 12.19 1.29 10.94
C VAL A 28 12.13 0.13 9.95
N GLY A 29 10.92 -0.19 9.49
CA GLY A 29 10.71 -1.17 8.42
C GLY A 29 10.54 -0.55 7.03
N ASN A 30 10.38 -1.42 6.04
CA ASN A 30 9.94 -1.07 4.69
C ASN A 30 8.45 -1.42 4.51
N TYR A 31 7.59 -0.44 4.79
CA TYR A 31 6.13 -0.58 4.75
C TYR A 31 5.51 -0.52 3.35
N ARG A 32 6.32 -0.69 2.29
CA ARG A 32 5.78 -0.89 0.94
C ARG A 32 5.13 -2.27 0.85
N LEU A 33 4.02 -2.35 0.12
CA LEU A 33 3.30 -3.61 -0.09
C LEU A 33 4.10 -4.57 -0.96
N SER A 34 4.10 -5.85 -0.65
CA SER A 34 4.58 -6.93 -1.52
C SER A 34 3.58 -7.23 -2.66
N PRO A 35 3.96 -7.99 -3.73
CA PRO A 35 3.11 -8.15 -4.92
C PRO A 35 1.73 -8.77 -4.69
N ASN A 36 1.58 -9.58 -3.64
CA ASN A 36 0.36 -10.33 -3.37
C ASN A 36 -0.44 -9.75 -2.19
N SER A 37 -0.11 -8.52 -1.78
CA SER A 37 -0.76 -7.88 -0.64
C SER A 37 -2.26 -7.70 -0.89
N PRO A 38 -3.13 -8.01 0.09
CA PRO A 38 -4.56 -7.74 0.02
C PRO A 38 -4.87 -6.24 0.10
N CYS A 39 -3.88 -5.40 0.40
CA CYS A 39 -4.03 -3.94 0.49
C CYS A 39 -3.92 -3.25 -0.87
N ILE A 40 -3.49 -3.95 -1.93
CA ILE A 40 -3.38 -3.40 -3.28
C ILE A 40 -4.76 -3.12 -3.86
N ASN A 41 -5.01 -1.89 -4.35
CA ASN A 41 -6.28 -1.40 -4.90
C ASN A 41 -7.49 -1.62 -3.98
N ALA A 42 -7.27 -1.66 -2.66
CA ALA A 42 -8.32 -2.01 -1.69
C ALA A 42 -8.85 -0.79 -0.92
N GLY A 43 -8.21 0.37 -1.03
CA GLY A 43 -8.61 1.56 -0.30
C GLY A 43 -9.83 2.26 -0.90
N MET A 44 -10.36 3.22 -0.14
CA MET A 44 -11.47 4.07 -0.59
C MET A 44 -10.91 5.36 -1.18
N ASN A 45 -11.15 5.58 -2.47
CA ASN A 45 -10.78 6.84 -3.13
C ASN A 45 -11.50 8.03 -2.49
N GLN A 46 -10.78 9.13 -2.30
CA GLN A 46 -11.32 10.38 -1.79
C GLN A 46 -10.88 11.55 -2.67
N ASN A 47 -11.69 12.62 -2.70
CA ASN A 47 -11.47 13.76 -3.60
C ASN A 47 -10.09 14.43 -3.43
N TRP A 48 -9.54 14.46 -2.22
CA TRP A 48 -8.22 15.04 -1.97
C TRP A 48 -7.08 14.27 -2.63
N MET A 49 -7.30 13.00 -2.99
CA MET A 49 -6.27 12.13 -3.57
C MET A 49 -5.97 12.44 -5.04
N THR A 50 -6.83 13.18 -5.74
CA THR A 50 -6.65 13.50 -7.17
C THR A 50 -5.28 14.10 -7.48
N ASN A 51 -4.77 14.96 -6.59
CA ASN A 51 -3.42 15.54 -6.68
C ASN A 51 -2.53 15.13 -5.50
N GLY A 52 -2.96 14.14 -4.72
CA GLY A 52 -2.25 13.65 -3.55
C GLY A 52 -1.15 12.67 -3.94
N VAL A 53 -0.02 12.77 -3.26
CA VAL A 53 1.06 11.79 -3.36
C VAL A 53 1.20 10.99 -2.06
N ASP A 54 1.76 9.80 -2.19
CA ASP A 54 2.18 8.96 -1.07
C ASP A 54 3.54 9.45 -0.51
N LEU A 55 4.11 8.69 0.44
CA LEU A 55 5.40 9.04 1.04
C LEU A 55 6.61 8.85 0.11
N ASP A 56 6.42 8.21 -1.05
CA ASP A 56 7.43 8.08 -2.12
C ASP A 56 7.29 9.15 -3.22
N GLY A 57 6.34 10.07 -3.08
CA GLY A 57 6.02 11.06 -4.10
C GLY A 57 5.24 10.50 -5.29
N MET A 58 4.67 9.30 -5.14
CA MET A 58 3.86 8.63 -6.15
C MET A 58 2.39 9.03 -5.98
N MET A 59 1.67 9.25 -7.09
CA MET A 59 0.22 9.54 -7.03
C MET A 59 -0.52 8.46 -6.25
N ARG A 60 -1.37 8.87 -5.31
CA ARG A 60 -2.19 7.99 -4.46
C ARG A 60 -3.14 7.10 -5.25
N ILE A 61 -3.65 7.54 -6.39
CA ILE A 61 -4.52 6.70 -7.23
C ILE A 61 -3.70 6.26 -8.44
N ARG A 62 -3.12 5.07 -8.35
CA ARG A 62 -2.40 4.42 -9.44
C ARG A 62 -3.15 3.14 -9.78
N TYR A 63 -3.59 2.99 -11.02
CA TYR A 63 -4.43 1.86 -11.47
C TYR A 63 -5.91 1.89 -11.05
N GLY A 64 -6.42 3.06 -10.67
CA GLY A 64 -7.87 3.31 -10.51
C GLY A 64 -8.37 3.33 -9.07
N THR A 65 -7.69 2.63 -8.16
CA THR A 65 -8.03 2.62 -6.73
C THR A 65 -6.76 2.83 -5.90
N VAL A 66 -6.86 3.60 -4.82
CA VAL A 66 -5.77 3.78 -3.85
C VAL A 66 -5.47 2.48 -3.12
N ASP A 67 -4.21 2.20 -2.84
CA ASP A 67 -3.80 1.12 -1.94
C ASP A 67 -4.12 1.49 -0.49
N MET A 68 -4.40 0.49 0.35
CA MET A 68 -4.48 0.74 1.79
C MET A 68 -3.08 0.94 2.38
N GLY A 69 -2.81 2.15 2.89
CA GLY A 69 -1.59 2.44 3.62
C GLY A 69 -0.98 3.81 3.30
N ALA A 70 0.31 3.94 3.57
CA ALA A 70 1.08 5.18 3.36
C ALA A 70 1.86 5.21 2.04
N TYR A 71 1.95 4.08 1.33
CA TYR A 71 2.72 3.88 0.11
C TYR A 71 1.87 3.15 -0.92
N GLU A 72 1.97 3.58 -2.18
CA GLU A 72 1.39 2.92 -3.34
C GLU A 72 2.34 1.88 -3.91
N ARG A 73 1.79 0.73 -4.30
CA ARG A 73 2.50 -0.36 -4.96
C ARG A 73 2.86 0.05 -6.38
N ILE A 74 4.15 0.00 -6.67
CA ILE A 74 4.65 0.18 -8.04
C ILE A 74 4.93 -1.17 -8.67
N ASN A 75 4.16 -1.50 -9.71
CA ASN A 75 4.43 -2.65 -10.56
C ASN A 75 5.67 -2.37 -11.40
N LYS A 76 6.79 -2.99 -11.04
CA LYS A 76 8.03 -2.95 -11.82
C LYS A 76 7.98 -4.05 -12.88
N GLY A 77 8.02 -3.66 -14.15
CA GLY A 77 8.14 -4.58 -15.29
C GLY A 77 9.52 -4.46 -15.94
N ALA A 78 9.88 -5.47 -16.74
CA ALA A 78 11.05 -5.44 -17.61
C ALA A 78 10.61 -5.69 -19.05
N ILE A 79 11.28 -5.07 -20.01
CA ILE A 79 11.11 -5.37 -21.44
C ILE A 79 12.09 -6.49 -21.78
N PHE A 80 11.57 -7.65 -22.16
CA PHE A 80 12.37 -8.73 -22.74
C PHE A 80 12.15 -8.71 -24.26
N SER A 81 13.20 -8.40 -25.01
CA SER A 81 13.18 -8.39 -26.47
C SER A 81 13.93 -9.60 -26.98
N VAL A 82 13.28 -10.40 -27.85
CA VAL A 82 13.90 -11.50 -28.58
C VAL A 82 13.91 -11.11 -30.05
N ARG A 83 15.06 -11.27 -30.70
CA ARG A 83 15.24 -11.10 -32.14
C ARG A 83 15.26 -12.45 -32.82
#